data_AF-A0A371QL44-F1
#
_entry.id   AF-A0A371QL44-F1
#
_cell.length_a   1.000
_cell.length_b   1.000
_cell.length_c   1.000
_cell.angle_alpha   90.00
_cell.angle_beta   90.00
_cell.angle_gamma   90.00
#
_symmetry.space_group_name_H-M   'P 1'
#
loop_
_entity.id
_entity.type
_entity.pdbx_description
1 polymer ?
#
loop_
_entity_poly.entity_id
_entity_poly.type
_entity_poly.pdbx_seq_one_letter_code
_entity_poly.pdbx_strand_id
1 'polypeptide(L)'
;MKKISIALLIILISVAYYSETHAQSPGERGFDIDIDPIAFALNGFSIHGGYVTGAYRFDLGIFGLDLPEWVHGNEDFDSSFIGAGWKVDRFFKGYADGFFCRG
;
A
#
# COMPACT_ATOMS: atom_id res chain seq x y z
N MET A 1 -25.33 10.66 -12.91
CA MET A 1 -25.69 9.49 -12.08
C MET A 1 -24.41 8.86 -11.54
N LYS A 2 -24.04 9.06 -10.28
CA LYS A 2 -22.99 8.30 -9.57
C LYS A 2 -23.18 8.51 -8.05
N LYS A 3 -24.24 7.91 -7.51
CA LYS A 3 -24.45 7.70 -6.07
C LYS A 3 -24.28 6.21 -5.77
N ILE A 4 -23.18 5.63 -6.26
CA ILE A 4 -22.64 4.38 -5.70
C ILE A 4 -21.82 4.85 -4.48
N SER A 5 -22.51 5.45 -3.51
CA SER A 5 -22.91 4.86 -2.23
C SER A 5 -21.67 4.55 -1.41
N ILE A 6 -21.26 5.56 -0.66
CA ILE A 6 -20.33 5.49 0.48
C ILE A 6 -20.65 4.27 1.37
N ALA A 7 -21.93 3.88 1.46
CA ALA A 7 -22.35 2.64 2.12
C ALA A 7 -21.73 1.36 1.54
N LEU A 8 -21.54 1.25 0.22
CA LEU A 8 -20.90 0.11 -0.42
C LEU A 8 -19.40 0.06 -0.12
N LEU A 9 -18.76 1.23 -0.07
CA LEU A 9 -17.36 1.38 0.34
C LEU A 9 -17.18 1.01 1.82
N ILE A 10 -18.07 1.47 2.70
CA ILE A 10 -18.08 1.11 4.13
C ILE A 10 -18.32 -0.39 4.32
N ILE A 11 -19.23 -1.00 3.54
CA ILE A 11 -19.48 -2.44 3.58
C ILE A 11 -18.24 -3.23 3.16
N LEU A 12 -17.60 -2.86 2.04
CA LEU A 12 -16.34 -3.47 1.58
C LEU A 12 -15.21 -3.35 2.62
N ILE A 13 -15.07 -2.17 3.22
CA ILE A 13 -14.17 -1.88 4.33
C ILE A 13 -14.49 -2.83 5.48
N SER A 14 -15.73 -2.85 5.99
CA SER A 14 -16.12 -3.69 7.14
C SER A 14 -15.99 -5.21 6.90
N VAL A 15 -16.15 -5.70 5.66
CA VAL A 15 -15.89 -7.10 5.30
C VAL A 15 -14.39 -7.41 5.30
N ALA A 16 -13.53 -6.44 4.95
CA ALA A 16 -12.08 -6.59 5.06
C ALA A 16 -11.57 -6.60 6.52
N TYR A 17 -12.32 -6.07 7.49
CA TYR A 17 -11.94 -6.07 8.92
C TYR A 17 -12.39 -7.32 9.70
N TYR A 18 -13.09 -8.29 9.07
CA TYR A 18 -13.28 -9.62 9.68
C TYR A 18 -12.05 -10.48 9.43
N SER A 19 -10.97 -10.22 10.16
CA SER A 19 -9.81 -11.11 10.22
C SER A 19 -9.72 -11.71 11.62
N GLU A 20 -10.01 -13.00 11.75
CA GLU A 20 -9.64 -13.75 12.94
C GLU A 20 -8.11 -13.79 13.01
N THR A 21 -7.54 -13.00 13.94
CA THR A 21 -6.09 -12.96 14.15
C THR A 21 -5.66 -14.24 14.88
N HIS A 22 -5.15 -15.21 14.14
CA HIS A 22 -4.44 -16.36 14.71
C HIS A 22 -3.02 -15.95 15.12
N ALA A 23 -2.65 -16.19 16.37
CA ALA A 23 -1.29 -16.00 16.88
C ALA A 23 -0.30 -16.86 16.10
N GLN A 24 0.74 -16.26 15.48
CA GLN A 24 1.78 -17.02 14.80
C GLN A 24 3.08 -17.07 15.62
N SER A 25 3.60 -18.28 15.78
CA SER A 25 4.94 -18.61 16.27
C SER A 25 5.33 -19.98 15.68
N PRO A 26 6.60 -20.37 15.56
CA PRO A 26 7.79 -19.63 15.16
C PRO A 26 8.19 -20.06 13.74
N GLY A 27 8.33 -19.06 12.87
CA GLY A 27 8.63 -19.21 11.45
C GLY A 27 7.93 -18.09 10.72
N GLU A 28 8.36 -16.85 11.00
CA GLU A 28 7.78 -15.56 10.59
C GLU A 28 7.52 -15.56 9.07
N ARG A 29 6.37 -16.11 8.66
CA ARG A 29 5.93 -16.14 7.28
C ARG A 29 4.58 -15.47 7.22
N GLY A 30 4.46 -14.46 6.36
CA GLY A 30 3.27 -13.65 6.30
C GLY A 30 3.14 -13.00 4.93
N PHE A 31 1.93 -12.60 4.62
CA PHE A 31 1.65 -11.72 3.51
C PHE A 31 1.11 -10.40 4.05
N ASP A 32 1.50 -9.29 3.43
CA ASP A 32 0.95 -7.98 3.71
C ASP A 32 0.58 -7.27 2.40
N ILE A 33 -0.23 -6.23 2.52
CA ILE A 33 -0.63 -5.37 1.42
C ILE A 33 -0.46 -3.94 1.89
N ASP A 34 0.29 -3.15 1.13
CA ASP A 34 0.49 -1.72 1.40
C ASP A 34 -0.18 -0.87 0.31
N ILE A 35 -0.70 0.26 0.74
CA ILE A 35 -1.38 1.27 -0.09
C ILE A 35 -0.83 2.63 0.35
N ASP A 36 -0.43 3.48 -0.60
CA ASP A 36 0.14 4.80 -0.31
C ASP A 36 -0.92 5.92 -0.43
N PRO A 37 -1.37 6.53 0.68
CA PRO A 37 -2.36 7.60 0.65
C PRO A 37 -1.92 8.84 -0.13
N ILE A 38 -0.62 9.11 -0.23
CA ILE A 38 -0.09 10.26 -0.97
C ILE A 38 -0.37 10.07 -2.46
N ALA A 39 -0.18 8.86 -2.99
CA ALA A 39 -0.52 8.57 -4.37
C ALA A 39 -1.99 8.89 -4.66
N PHE A 40 -2.93 8.47 -3.80
CA PHE A 40 -4.36 8.78 -3.98
C PHE A 40 -4.69 10.27 -3.81
N ALA A 41 -4.02 10.96 -2.88
CA ALA A 41 -4.18 12.40 -2.71
C ALA A 41 -3.71 13.19 -3.95
N LEU A 42 -2.76 12.63 -4.71
CA LEU A 42 -2.21 13.18 -5.94
C LEU A 42 -2.82 12.53 -7.21
N ASN A 43 -4.11 12.19 -7.15
CA ASN A 43 -4.89 11.59 -8.26
C ASN A 43 -4.31 10.28 -8.85
N GLY A 44 -3.45 9.60 -8.10
CA GLY A 44 -2.77 8.39 -8.48
C GLY A 44 -3.34 7.11 -7.86
N PHE A 45 -2.55 6.05 -7.94
CA PHE A 45 -2.77 4.76 -7.31
C PHE A 45 -1.44 4.20 -6.79
N SER A 46 -1.49 3.40 -5.73
CA SER A 46 -0.34 2.65 -5.24
C SER A 46 -0.81 1.41 -4.51
N ILE A 47 -0.35 0.25 -4.95
CA ILE A 47 -0.61 -1.03 -4.30
C ILE A 47 0.64 -1.89 -4.34
N HIS A 48 0.99 -2.42 -3.18
CA HIS A 48 2.13 -3.29 -2.97
C HIS A 48 1.67 -4.54 -2.22
N GLY A 49 2.24 -5.69 -2.56
CA GLY A 49 2.08 -6.93 -1.83
C GLY A 49 3.43 -7.40 -1.32
N GLY A 50 3.52 -7.68 -0.02
CA GLY A 50 4.72 -8.19 0.60
C GLY A 50 4.59 -9.64 1.03
N TYR A 51 5.72 -10.36 0.99
CA TYR A 51 5.89 -11.67 1.57
C TYR A 51 7.06 -11.65 2.56
N VAL A 52 6.78 -11.99 3.80
CA VAL A 52 7.76 -12.07 4.89
C VAL A 52 8.21 -13.52 5.04
N THR A 53 9.49 -13.74 5.27
CA THR A 53 10.05 -15.04 5.62
C THR A 53 11.30 -14.88 6.49
N GLY A 54 11.19 -15.22 7.77
CA GLY A 54 12.25 -14.98 8.75
C GLY A 54 12.62 -13.50 8.81
N ALA A 55 13.90 -13.20 8.71
CA ALA A 55 14.39 -11.82 8.79
C ALA A 55 14.18 -10.99 7.50
N TYR A 56 13.51 -11.51 6.47
CA TYR A 56 13.38 -10.82 5.18
C TYR A 56 11.93 -10.55 4.81
N ARG A 57 11.70 -9.42 4.12
CA ARG A 57 10.44 -9.12 3.42
C ARG A 57 10.74 -8.83 1.96
N PHE A 58 9.99 -9.47 1.07
CA PHE A 58 10.01 -9.23 -0.36
C PHE A 58 8.74 -8.46 -0.72
N ASP A 59 8.90 -7.31 -1.36
CA ASP A 59 7.81 -6.41 -1.72
C ASP A 59 7.72 -6.29 -3.24
N LEU A 60 6.51 -6.33 -3.78
CA LEU A 60 6.22 -6.08 -5.19
C LEU A 60 5.06 -5.12 -5.30
N GLY A 61 5.18 -4.08 -6.11
CA GLY A 61 4.10 -3.12 -6.27
C GLY A 61 4.04 -2.43 -7.61
N ILE A 62 2.87 -1.87 -7.87
CA ILE A 62 2.60 -0.95 -8.96
C ILE A 62 2.11 0.37 -8.38
N PHE A 63 2.56 1.46 -8.97
CA PHE A 63 2.28 2.78 -8.47
C PHE A 63 2.25 3.80 -9.61
N GLY A 64 1.55 4.89 -9.37
CA GLY A 64 1.60 6.06 -10.22
C GLY A 64 0.87 7.23 -9.58
N LEU A 65 1.27 8.44 -9.92
CA LEU A 65 0.62 9.66 -9.46
C LEU A 65 0.92 10.82 -10.41
N ASP A 66 0.09 11.83 -10.33
CA ASP A 66 0.30 13.09 -11.03
C ASP A 66 1.25 13.95 -10.20
N LEU A 67 2.28 14.50 -10.85
CA LEU A 67 3.15 15.49 -10.23
C LEU A 67 2.39 16.82 -10.18
N PRO A 68 2.16 17.39 -8.99
CA PRO A 68 1.54 18.70 -8.90
C PRO A 68 2.40 19.79 -9.55
N GLU A 69 1.74 20.86 -10.00
CA GLU A 69 2.39 22.03 -10.58
C GLU A 69 3.48 22.63 -9.70
N TRP A 70 3.25 22.66 -8.38
CA TRP A 70 4.24 23.16 -7.42
C TRP A 70 5.51 22.29 -7.32
N VAL A 71 5.49 21.07 -7.87
CA VAL A 71 6.66 20.17 -7.95
C VAL A 71 7.42 20.34 -9.26
N HIS A 72 6.74 20.36 -10.41
CA HIS A 72 7.42 20.48 -11.72
C HIS A 72 7.63 21.94 -12.16
N GLY A 73 6.93 22.90 -11.57
CA GLY A 73 7.15 24.34 -11.70
C GLY A 73 6.79 24.93 -13.07
N ASN A 74 5.94 24.27 -13.85
CA ASN A 74 5.57 24.70 -15.19
C ASN A 74 4.06 24.54 -15.42
N GLU A 75 3.33 25.66 -15.47
CA GLU A 75 1.87 25.70 -15.65
C GLU A 75 1.38 25.19 -17.01
N ASP A 76 2.26 25.12 -18.02
CA ASP A 76 1.92 24.69 -19.38
C ASP A 76 2.06 23.17 -19.59
N PHE A 77 2.48 22.42 -18.57
CA PHE A 77 2.75 20.99 -18.69
C PHE A 77 2.14 20.18 -17.57
N ASP A 78 1.36 19.16 -17.93
CA ASP A 78 0.99 18.10 -17.01
C ASP A 78 2.08 17.02 -16.99
N SER A 79 2.45 16.56 -15.79
CA SER A 79 3.41 15.47 -15.63
C SER A 79 2.86 14.40 -14.69
N SER A 80 3.04 13.15 -15.06
CA SER A 80 2.66 12.00 -14.23
C SER A 80 3.72 10.92 -14.36
N PHE A 81 3.79 10.05 -13.35
CA PHE A 81 4.61 8.85 -13.43
C PHE A 81 3.80 7.61 -13.13
N ILE A 82 4.17 6.52 -13.79
CA ILE A 82 3.63 5.19 -13.54
C ILE A 82 4.80 4.21 -13.53
N GLY A 83 4.76 3.23 -12.64
CA GLY A 83 5.87 2.32 -12.44
C GLY A 83 5.45 1.03 -11.75
N ALA A 84 6.37 0.08 -11.81
CA ALA A 84 6.35 -1.13 -11.01
C ALA A 84 7.71 -1.27 -10.33
N GLY A 85 7.73 -1.85 -9.13
CA GLY A 85 8.95 -1.97 -8.35
C GLY A 85 8.95 -3.21 -7.47
N TRP A 86 10.16 -3.57 -7.05
CA TRP A 86 10.37 -4.62 -6.06
C TRP A 86 11.37 -4.13 -5.01
N LYS A 87 11.21 -4.59 -3.76
CA LYS A 87 12.10 -4.24 -2.64
C LYS A 87 12.38 -5.47 -1.80
N VAL A 88 13.51 -5.45 -1.10
CA VAL A 88 13.87 -6.47 -0.12
C VAL A 88 14.35 -5.79 1.15
N ASP A 89 13.62 -6.00 2.24
CA ASP A 89 13.96 -5.49 3.56
C ASP A 89 14.55 -6.60 4.43
N ARG A 90 15.47 -6.25 5.32
CA ARG A 90 16.01 -7.15 6.36
C ARG A 90 15.73 -6.58 7.76
N PHE A 91 15.07 -7.37 8.60
CA PHE A 91 14.74 -7.02 9.98
C PHE A 91 15.78 -7.58 10.95
N PHE A 92 16.29 -6.72 11.84
CA PHE A 92 17.27 -7.12 12.87
C PHE A 92 16.62 -7.50 14.21
N LYS A 93 15.33 -7.19 14.42
CA LYS A 93 14.61 -7.43 15.68
C LYS A 93 13.25 -8.11 15.49
N GLY A 94 13.17 -9.03 14.52
CA GLY A 94 11.91 -9.70 14.12
C GLY A 94 11.03 -8.79 13.26
N TYR A 95 10.17 -9.41 12.46
CA TYR A 95 9.10 -8.67 11.79
C TYR A 95 8.02 -8.42 12.84
N ALA A 96 7.63 -7.17 13.06
CA ALA A 96 6.54 -6.91 13.98
C ALA A 96 5.24 -7.44 13.36
N ASP A 97 4.56 -8.35 14.03
CA ASP A 97 3.24 -8.83 13.59
C ASP A 97 2.21 -7.70 13.82
N GLY A 98 1.67 -7.12 12.75
CA GLY A 98 0.69 -6.03 12.83
C GLY A 98 0.33 -5.39 11.49
N PHE A 99 -0.74 -4.60 11.48
CA PHE A 99 -1.10 -3.74 10.34
C PHE A 99 -0.31 -2.43 10.45
N PHE A 100 0.58 -2.16 9.49
CA PHE A 100 1.36 -0.93 9.45
C PHE A 100 0.90 -0.05 8.29
N CYS A 101 0.38 1.14 8.59
CA CYS A 101 0.33 2.20 7.60
C CYS A 101 1.72 2.86 7.57
N ARG A 102 2.57 2.47 6.62
CA ARG A 102 3.81 3.20 6.33
C ARG A 102 3.48 4.32 5.34
N GLY A 103 3.51 5.56 5.83
CA GLY A 103 3.49 6.78 5.01
C GLY A 103 4.87 7.41 4.91
#